data_AF-A0A969GXI3-F1
#
_entry.id   AF-A0A969GXI3-F1
#
_cell.length_a   1.000
_cell.length_b   1.000
_cell.length_c   1.000
_cell.angle_alpha   90.00
_cell.angle_beta   90.00
_cell.angle_gamma   90.00
#
_symmetry.space_group_name_H-M   'P 1'
#
loop_
_entity.id
_entity.type
_entity.pdbx_description
1 polymer ?
#
loop_
_entity_poly.entity_id
_entity_poly.type
_entity_poly.pdbx_seq_one_letter_code
_entity_poly.pdbx_strand_id
1 'polypeptide(L)'
;MKLKSTEEITLQAFLVGLAQLDAALPADLQHKIQQLGGELAQQKTGAIAKIPQLVNQHERLKELYQNARLDLQQRYQAQERAKNALLVNSAASAPATWEEIAVPILTADNSITAARSVIKQAIAHITSRRASSYRAASHVLIVQVAQKIEAQEIAVLQALERRPLTVEDLTYVIGAPLEQVQAIVQSLWQTGYIDVITSSLLHRILPRLKPPSAKQQEIYPETAFTLTMKGHFRLHPLVSGRLAKGAT
;
A
#
# COMPACT_ATOMS: atom_id res chain seq x y z
N MET A 1 0.48 -17.29 16.85
CA MET A 1 -0.86 -17.62 17.40
C MET A 1 -1.73 -18.07 16.23
N LYS A 2 -2.85 -18.80 16.41
CA LYS A 2 -3.77 -19.06 15.29
C LYS A 2 -4.97 -18.13 15.44
N LEU A 3 -5.10 -17.16 14.54
CA LEU A 3 -6.22 -16.22 14.57
C LEU A 3 -7.56 -16.92 14.30
N LYS A 4 -8.61 -16.45 14.98
CA LYS A 4 -9.97 -16.81 14.60
C LYS A 4 -10.36 -16.09 13.31
N SER A 5 -11.23 -16.68 12.49
CA SER A 5 -11.68 -16.08 11.22
C SER A 5 -12.19 -14.63 11.38
N THR A 6 -12.90 -14.33 12.46
CA THR A 6 -13.37 -12.96 12.77
C THR A 6 -12.23 -11.99 13.06
N GLU A 7 -11.16 -12.46 13.71
CA GLU A 7 -9.98 -11.65 14.03
C GLU A 7 -9.17 -11.37 12.76
N GLU A 8 -9.04 -12.37 11.88
CA GLU A 8 -8.41 -12.20 10.56
C GLU A 8 -9.13 -11.16 9.72
N ILE A 9 -10.46 -11.24 9.62
CA ILE A 9 -11.27 -10.24 8.88
C ILE A 9 -11.10 -8.85 9.48
N THR A 10 -11.07 -8.75 10.82
CA THR A 10 -10.89 -7.47 11.52
C THR A 10 -9.53 -6.85 11.21
N LEU A 11 -8.47 -7.66 11.29
CA LEU A 11 -7.11 -7.21 11.00
C LEU A 11 -6.95 -6.84 9.53
N GLN A 12 -7.44 -7.65 8.60
CA GLN A 12 -7.39 -7.37 7.17
C GLN A 12 -8.15 -6.10 6.81
N ALA A 13 -9.38 -5.93 7.29
CA ALA A 13 -10.17 -4.73 7.04
C ALA A 13 -9.45 -3.47 7.54
N PHE A 14 -8.75 -3.58 8.66
CA PHE A 14 -7.98 -2.48 9.22
C PHE A 14 -6.75 -2.13 8.38
N LEU A 15 -5.95 -3.11 7.96
CA LEU A 15 -4.80 -2.88 7.08
C LEU A 15 -5.22 -2.29 5.73
N VAL A 16 -6.33 -2.79 5.19
CA VAL A 16 -6.95 -2.24 3.97
C VAL A 16 -7.38 -0.79 4.19
N GLY A 17 -8.07 -0.51 5.30
CA GLY A 17 -8.50 0.85 5.65
C GLY A 17 -7.32 1.81 5.78
N LEU A 18 -6.25 1.39 6.45
CA LEU A 18 -5.01 2.16 6.56
C LEU A 18 -4.37 2.42 5.20
N ALA A 19 -4.31 1.44 4.31
CA ALA A 19 -3.71 1.62 3.00
C ALA A 19 -4.50 2.56 2.09
N GLN A 20 -5.84 2.55 2.23
CA GLN A 20 -6.74 3.46 1.52
C GLN A 20 -6.79 4.85 2.12
N LEU A 21 -6.35 5.01 3.38
CA LEU A 21 -6.36 6.30 4.05
C LEU A 21 -5.51 7.30 3.26
N ASP A 22 -6.12 8.42 2.97
CA ASP A 22 -5.62 9.55 2.20
C ASP A 22 -5.09 10.66 3.11
N ALA A 23 -5.63 10.78 4.32
CA ALA A 23 -5.21 11.77 5.31
C ALA A 23 -4.08 11.28 6.22
N ALA A 24 -3.24 12.21 6.68
CA ALA A 24 -2.28 11.94 7.75
C ALA A 24 -3.02 11.57 9.05
N LEU A 25 -2.52 10.57 9.76
CA LEU A 25 -3.06 10.19 11.06
C LEU A 25 -2.59 11.20 12.12
N PRO A 26 -3.48 11.63 13.04
CA PRO A 26 -3.07 12.37 14.23
C PRO A 26 -1.98 11.60 14.99
N ALA A 27 -0.98 12.32 15.51
CA ALA A 27 0.18 11.71 16.18
C ALA A 27 -0.23 10.73 17.30
N ASP A 28 -1.25 11.08 18.08
CA ASP A 28 -1.80 10.23 19.14
C ASP A 28 -2.35 8.91 18.60
N LEU A 29 -3.04 8.96 17.46
CA LEU A 29 -3.60 7.77 16.83
C LEU A 29 -2.49 6.91 16.22
N GLN A 30 -1.50 7.54 15.59
CA GLN A 30 -0.32 6.84 15.06
C GLN A 30 0.44 6.11 16.17
N HIS A 31 0.64 6.74 17.33
CA HIS A 31 1.25 6.09 18.49
C HIS A 31 0.43 4.90 19.00
N LYS A 32 -0.90 5.02 19.09
CA LYS A 32 -1.77 3.90 19.48
C LYS A 32 -1.73 2.74 18.48
N ILE A 33 -1.59 3.04 17.19
CA ILE A 33 -1.41 2.03 16.13
C ILE A 33 -0.07 1.31 16.29
N GLN A 34 1.00 2.04 16.62
CA GLN A 34 2.31 1.45 16.92
C GLN A 34 2.29 0.58 18.17
N GLN A 35 1.60 1.01 19.23
CA GLN A 35 1.38 0.20 20.42
C GLN A 35 0.64 -1.10 20.08
N LEU A 36 -0.42 -1.03 19.27
CA LEU A 36 -1.12 -2.22 18.77
C LEU A 36 -0.18 -3.16 18.01
N GLY A 37 0.70 -2.63 17.16
CA GLY A 37 1.73 -3.40 16.45
C GLY A 37 2.68 -4.13 17.41
N GLY A 38 3.15 -3.44 18.45
CA GLY A 38 3.99 -4.02 19.50
C GLY A 38 3.27 -5.11 20.30
N GLU A 39 1.99 -4.92 20.62
CA GLU A 39 1.17 -5.94 21.30
C GLU A 39 0.97 -7.20 20.43
N LEU A 40 0.77 -7.02 19.13
CA LEU A 40 0.69 -8.13 18.17
C LEU A 40 2.02 -8.87 18.05
N ALA A 41 3.15 -8.15 18.01
CA ALA A 41 4.48 -8.76 17.98
C ALA A 41 4.76 -9.61 19.24
N GLN A 42 4.24 -9.17 20.39
CA GLN A 42 4.32 -9.89 21.66
C GLN A 42 3.25 -11.00 21.81
N GLN A 43 2.44 -11.24 20.77
CA GLN A 43 1.35 -12.22 20.77
C GLN A 43 0.36 -12.04 21.92
N LYS A 44 0.13 -10.80 22.37
CA LYS A 44 -0.82 -10.51 23.45
C LYS A 44 -2.24 -10.85 22.99
N THR A 45 -2.88 -11.75 23.73
CA THR A 45 -4.26 -12.15 23.48
C THR A 45 -5.19 -10.93 23.58
N GLY A 46 -6.01 -10.70 22.56
CA GLY A 46 -6.97 -9.60 22.53
C GLY A 46 -6.46 -8.27 21.94
N ALA A 47 -5.23 -8.19 21.42
CA ALA A 47 -4.75 -6.99 20.73
C ALA A 47 -5.69 -6.56 19.58
N ILE A 48 -6.13 -7.52 18.76
CA ILE A 48 -7.05 -7.29 17.62
C ILE A 48 -8.41 -6.74 18.07
N ALA A 49 -8.86 -7.07 19.27
CA ALA A 49 -10.14 -6.57 19.80
C ALA A 49 -10.13 -5.06 20.06
N LYS A 50 -8.95 -4.42 20.10
CA LYS A 50 -8.79 -2.96 20.24
C LYS A 50 -8.98 -2.21 18.93
N ILE A 51 -8.87 -2.89 17.77
CA ILE A 51 -8.97 -2.25 16.44
C ILE A 51 -10.26 -1.44 16.27
N PRO A 52 -11.47 -1.96 16.59
CA PRO A 52 -12.71 -1.19 16.48
C PRO A 52 -12.71 0.10 17.30
N GLN A 53 -12.06 0.10 18.47
CA GLN A 53 -11.97 1.30 19.32
C GLN A 53 -11.00 2.33 18.74
N LEU A 54 -9.91 1.88 18.10
CA LEU A 54 -8.94 2.74 17.45
C LEU A 54 -9.51 3.43 16.22
N VAL A 55 -10.17 2.67 15.33
CA VAL A 55 -10.75 3.25 14.10
C VAL A 55 -11.83 4.27 14.40
N ASN A 56 -12.58 4.11 15.50
CA ASN A 56 -13.62 5.06 15.91
C ASN A 56 -13.07 6.45 16.32
N GLN A 57 -11.76 6.59 16.51
CA GLN A 57 -11.12 7.88 16.83
C GLN A 57 -10.85 8.72 15.58
N HIS A 58 -11.11 8.20 14.37
CA HIS A 58 -10.88 8.91 13.13
C HIS A 58 -11.97 8.56 12.10
N GLU A 59 -12.82 9.53 11.76
CA GLU A 59 -14.01 9.28 10.93
C GLU A 59 -13.69 8.62 9.59
N ARG A 60 -12.72 9.16 8.85
CA ARG A 60 -12.34 8.59 7.55
C ARG A 60 -11.83 7.15 7.64
N LEU A 61 -10.95 6.87 8.62
CA LEU A 61 -10.42 5.53 8.85
C LEU A 61 -11.53 4.56 9.26
N LYS A 62 -12.49 5.00 10.09
CA LYS A 62 -13.68 4.22 10.47
C LYS A 62 -14.48 3.81 9.25
N GLU A 63 -14.80 4.76 8.37
CA GLU A 63 -15.56 4.50 7.14
C GLU A 63 -14.84 3.47 6.25
N LEU A 64 -13.56 3.70 5.97
CA LEU A 64 -12.74 2.80 5.14
C LEU A 64 -12.64 1.38 5.74
N TYR A 65 -12.45 1.30 7.06
CA TYR A 65 -12.45 0.04 7.80
C TYR A 65 -13.81 -0.68 7.71
N GLN A 66 -14.92 0.03 7.91
CA GLN A 66 -16.26 -0.56 7.89
C GLN A 66 -16.60 -1.10 6.50
N ASN A 67 -16.33 -0.33 5.45
CA ASN A 67 -16.54 -0.74 4.06
C ASN A 67 -15.70 -1.98 3.73
N ALA A 68 -14.41 -1.97 4.08
CA ALA A 68 -13.53 -3.12 3.86
C ALA A 68 -14.00 -4.36 4.64
N ARG A 69 -14.48 -4.19 5.87
CA ARG A 69 -14.98 -5.29 6.70
C ARG A 69 -16.26 -5.89 6.12
N LEU A 70 -17.21 -5.06 5.68
CA LEU A 70 -18.45 -5.52 5.06
C LEU A 70 -18.17 -6.31 3.78
N ASP A 71 -17.31 -5.80 2.91
CA ASP A 71 -16.92 -6.49 1.69
C ASP A 71 -16.24 -7.84 1.96
N LEU A 72 -15.32 -7.89 2.92
CA LEU A 72 -14.66 -9.14 3.33
C LEU A 72 -15.67 -10.15 3.88
N GLN A 73 -16.62 -9.71 4.71
CA GLN A 73 -17.67 -10.58 5.25
C GLN A 73 -18.58 -11.13 4.16
N GLN A 74 -19.06 -10.29 3.24
CA GLN A 74 -19.92 -10.71 2.13
C GLN A 74 -19.22 -11.75 1.24
N ARG A 75 -17.95 -11.52 0.91
CA ARG A 75 -17.19 -12.45 0.07
C ARG A 75 -16.86 -13.75 0.78
N TYR A 76 -16.56 -13.71 2.08
CA TYR A 76 -16.37 -14.91 2.88
C TYR A 76 -17.66 -15.76 2.90
N GLN A 77 -18.82 -15.14 3.12
CA GLN A 77 -20.11 -15.83 3.08
C GLN A 77 -20.40 -16.41 1.68
N ALA A 78 -20.15 -15.67 0.60
CA ALA A 78 -20.33 -16.15 -0.76
C ALA A 78 -19.41 -17.36 -1.05
N GLN A 79 -18.18 -17.34 -0.55
CA GLN A 79 -17.22 -18.42 -0.70
C GLN A 79 -17.64 -19.67 0.10
N GLU A 80 -18.08 -19.52 1.35
CA GLU A 80 -18.59 -20.63 2.16
C GLU A 80 -19.83 -21.28 1.52
N ARG A 81 -20.75 -20.47 0.96
CA ARG A 81 -21.91 -21.00 0.20
C ARG A 81 -21.47 -21.78 -1.05
N ALA A 82 -20.49 -21.28 -1.80
CA ALA A 82 -19.96 -21.97 -2.99
C ALA A 82 -19.17 -23.24 -2.66
N LYS A 83 -18.47 -23.25 -1.51
CA LYS A 83 -17.70 -24.39 -1.00
C LYS A 83 -18.61 -25.53 -0.52
N ASN A 84 -19.78 -25.19 0.00
CA ASN A 84 -20.82 -26.18 0.32
C ASN A 84 -21.51 -26.77 -0.93
N ALA A 85 -21.42 -26.11 -2.08
CA ALA A 85 -21.95 -26.60 -3.36
C ALA A 85 -20.96 -27.47 -4.15
N LEU A 86 -19.66 -27.38 -3.84
CA LEU A 86 -18.59 -28.13 -4.50
C LEU A 86 -17.71 -28.77 -3.42
N LEU A 87 -17.87 -30.09 -3.21
CA LEU A 87 -16.99 -30.91 -2.36
C LEU A 87 -15.55 -30.87 -2.90
N VAL A 88 -14.81 -29.82 -2.58
CA VAL A 88 -13.40 -29.70 -2.94
C VAL A 88 -12.59 -29.46 -1.68
N ASN A 89 -11.95 -30.54 -1.23
CA ASN A 89 -10.80 -30.51 -0.35
C ASN A 89 -9.77 -29.54 -0.94
N SER A 90 -9.53 -28.44 -0.25
CA SER A 90 -8.39 -27.57 -0.50
C SER A 90 -7.72 -27.27 0.84
N ALA A 91 -6.84 -28.18 1.23
CA ALA A 91 -5.80 -27.90 2.20
C ALA A 91 -4.73 -27.03 1.50
N ALA A 92 -5.03 -25.74 1.35
CA ALA A 92 -4.03 -24.78 0.90
C ALA A 92 -3.08 -24.49 2.07
N SER A 93 -1.79 -24.74 1.87
CA SER A 93 -0.72 -24.36 2.80
C SER A 93 -0.87 -22.88 3.19
N ALA A 94 -0.77 -22.56 4.47
CA ALA A 94 -0.90 -21.19 4.94
C ALA A 94 0.14 -20.28 4.25
N PRO A 95 -0.29 -19.24 3.50
CA PRO A 95 0.60 -18.14 3.19
C PRO A 95 0.97 -17.43 4.51
N ALA A 96 2.04 -16.63 4.51
CA ALA A 96 2.49 -15.83 5.67
C ALA A 96 1.31 -15.35 6.51
N THR A 97 1.34 -15.62 7.81
CA THR A 97 0.20 -15.31 8.69
C THR A 97 -0.09 -13.81 8.62
N TRP A 98 -1.35 -13.38 8.59
CA TRP A 98 -1.69 -11.94 8.53
C TRP A 98 -1.06 -11.13 9.67
N GLU A 99 -0.69 -11.81 10.77
CA GLU A 99 0.10 -11.29 11.88
C GLU A 99 1.51 -10.87 11.43
N GLU A 100 2.23 -11.71 10.67
CA GLU A 100 3.57 -11.40 10.10
C GLU A 100 3.53 -10.21 9.15
N ILE A 101 2.41 -10.02 8.44
CA ILE A 101 2.19 -8.87 7.54
C ILE A 101 1.84 -7.61 8.35
N ALA A 102 1.01 -7.76 9.38
CA ALA A 102 0.49 -6.63 10.15
C ALA A 102 1.54 -5.97 11.04
N VAL A 103 2.39 -6.75 11.72
CA VAL A 103 3.38 -6.22 12.66
C VAL A 103 4.26 -5.13 12.02
N PRO A 104 4.97 -5.36 10.90
CA PRO A 104 5.84 -4.33 10.31
C PRO A 104 5.07 -3.12 9.80
N ILE A 105 3.80 -3.26 9.43
CA ILE A 105 2.94 -2.13 9.04
C ILE A 105 2.61 -1.26 10.24
N LEU A 106 2.17 -1.90 11.32
CA LEU A 106 1.64 -1.22 12.49
C LEU A 106 2.75 -0.59 13.33
N THR A 107 3.94 -1.19 13.38
CA THR A 107 5.10 -0.63 14.11
C THR A 107 5.87 0.44 13.33
N ALA A 108 5.50 0.73 12.09
CA ALA A 108 6.21 1.72 11.28
C ALA A 108 5.94 3.16 11.75
N ASP A 109 6.92 4.05 11.52
CA ASP A 109 6.77 5.50 11.77
C ASP A 109 5.60 6.10 10.99
N ASN A 110 5.38 5.61 9.76
CA ASN A 110 4.21 5.92 8.95
C ASN A 110 3.49 4.62 8.54
N SER A 111 2.41 4.31 9.26
CA SER A 111 1.65 3.07 9.09
C SER A 111 0.92 3.01 7.75
N ILE A 112 0.49 4.16 7.21
CA ILE A 112 -0.17 4.27 5.89
C ILE A 112 0.80 3.87 4.79
N THR A 113 1.99 4.50 4.75
CA THR A 113 2.99 4.21 3.72
C THR A 113 3.48 2.76 3.81
N ALA A 114 3.67 2.25 5.02
CA ALA A 114 4.03 0.85 5.24
C ALA A 114 2.93 -0.11 4.73
N ALA A 115 1.66 0.16 5.05
CA ALA A 115 0.53 -0.63 4.58
C ALA A 115 0.47 -0.67 3.04
N ARG A 116 0.62 0.48 2.38
CA ARG A 116 0.66 0.57 0.92
C ARG A 116 1.83 -0.22 0.33
N SER A 117 3.01 -0.13 0.92
CA SER A 117 4.20 -0.87 0.46
C SER A 117 4.01 -2.38 0.55
N VAL A 118 3.53 -2.87 1.69
CA VAL A 118 3.32 -4.30 1.93
C VAL A 118 2.23 -4.87 1.03
N ILE A 119 1.12 -4.14 0.84
CA ILE A 119 0.05 -4.52 -0.10
C ILE A 119 0.59 -4.65 -1.54
N LYS A 120 1.49 -3.76 -1.98
CA LYS A 120 2.14 -3.86 -3.30
C LYS A 120 3.07 -5.06 -3.42
N GLN A 121 3.87 -5.33 -2.39
CA GLN A 121 4.75 -6.51 -2.37
C GLN A 121 3.95 -7.81 -2.39
N ALA A 122 2.82 -7.85 -1.67
CA ALA A 122 1.90 -8.98 -1.72
C ALA A 122 1.39 -9.24 -3.15
N ILE A 123 1.04 -8.20 -3.92
CA ILE A 123 0.72 -8.36 -5.35
C ILE A 123 1.88 -8.95 -6.13
N ALA A 124 3.10 -8.40 -6.01
CA ALA A 124 4.25 -8.88 -6.79
C ALA A 124 4.52 -10.38 -6.55
N HIS A 125 4.28 -10.87 -5.32
CA HIS A 125 4.33 -12.29 -5.00
C HIS A 125 3.15 -13.09 -5.55
N ILE A 126 1.94 -12.53 -5.57
CA ILE A 126 0.73 -13.17 -6.11
C ILE A 126 0.79 -13.25 -7.65
N THR A 127 1.28 -12.23 -8.36
CA THR A 127 1.38 -12.19 -9.82
C THR A 127 2.54 -13.01 -10.37
N SER A 128 3.65 -13.14 -9.62
CA SER A 128 4.81 -13.97 -10.03
C SER A 128 4.57 -15.48 -9.85
N ARG A 129 3.70 -15.89 -8.91
CA ARG A 129 3.25 -17.29 -8.78
C ARG A 129 2.08 -17.55 -9.72
N ARG A 130 2.37 -18.10 -10.90
CA ARG A 130 1.41 -18.61 -11.89
C ARG A 130 0.20 -19.31 -11.23
N ALA A 131 -0.95 -18.65 -11.28
CA ALA A 131 -2.29 -19.18 -11.54
C ALA A 131 -2.88 -20.38 -10.77
N SER A 132 -2.21 -21.07 -9.85
CA SER A 132 -2.82 -22.21 -9.15
C SER A 132 -3.09 -21.91 -7.68
N SER A 133 -4.38 -21.92 -7.32
CA SER A 133 -4.95 -22.15 -5.98
C SER A 133 -5.10 -21.01 -4.96
N TYR A 134 -4.61 -19.77 -5.18
CA TYR A 134 -4.79 -18.67 -4.21
C TYR A 134 -5.87 -17.65 -4.61
N ARG A 135 -7.14 -18.10 -4.66
CA ARG A 135 -8.32 -17.22 -4.74
C ARG A 135 -9.10 -17.24 -3.43
N ALA A 136 -8.44 -16.96 -2.31
CA ALA A 136 -9.17 -16.62 -1.10
C ALA A 136 -9.78 -15.23 -1.28
N ALA A 137 -11.06 -15.05 -0.93
CA ALA A 137 -11.80 -13.79 -1.03
C ALA A 137 -11.04 -12.56 -0.50
N SER A 138 -10.24 -12.75 0.55
CA SER A 138 -9.39 -11.75 1.18
C SER A 138 -8.32 -11.15 0.25
N HIS A 139 -7.81 -11.92 -0.70
CA HIS A 139 -6.75 -11.48 -1.60
C HIS A 139 -7.30 -10.59 -2.71
N VAL A 140 -8.56 -10.80 -3.14
CA VAL A 140 -9.18 -10.00 -4.21
C VAL A 140 -9.33 -8.54 -3.80
N LEU A 141 -9.71 -8.29 -2.55
CA LEU A 141 -9.90 -6.91 -2.07
C LEU A 141 -8.55 -6.17 -1.97
N ILE A 142 -7.52 -6.85 -1.47
CA ILE A 142 -6.16 -6.31 -1.43
C ILE A 142 -5.63 -6.05 -2.84
N VAL A 143 -5.91 -6.94 -3.78
CA VAL A 143 -5.54 -6.75 -5.18
C VAL A 143 -6.24 -5.52 -5.78
N GLN A 144 -7.53 -5.33 -5.54
CA GLN A 144 -8.28 -4.17 -6.02
C GLN A 144 -7.78 -2.85 -5.43
N VAL A 145 -7.50 -2.84 -4.12
CA VAL A 145 -6.97 -1.65 -3.42
C VAL A 145 -5.58 -1.29 -3.94
N ALA A 146 -4.71 -2.27 -4.10
CA ALA A 146 -3.40 -2.06 -4.68
C ALA A 146 -3.46 -1.58 -6.13
N GLN A 147 -4.36 -2.14 -6.96
CA GLN A 147 -4.59 -1.67 -8.34
C GLN A 147 -5.05 -0.22 -8.37
N LYS A 148 -5.94 0.18 -7.45
CA LYS A 148 -6.38 1.58 -7.32
C LYS A 148 -5.21 2.50 -6.95
N ILE A 149 -4.40 2.11 -5.96
CA ILE A 149 -3.19 2.85 -5.56
C ILE A 149 -2.21 2.95 -6.72
N GLU A 150 -1.99 1.85 -7.45
CA GLU A 150 -1.08 1.80 -8.59
C GLU A 150 -1.56 2.68 -9.74
N ALA A 151 -2.86 2.69 -10.06
CA ALA A 151 -3.42 3.56 -11.07
C ALA A 151 -3.19 5.05 -10.75
N GLN A 152 -3.35 5.43 -9.49
CA GLN A 152 -3.08 6.81 -9.04
C GLN A 152 -1.59 7.16 -9.10
N GLU A 153 -0.71 6.22 -8.74
CA GLU A 153 0.74 6.40 -8.89
C GLU A 153 1.15 6.57 -10.35
N ILE A 154 0.62 5.74 -11.26
CA ILE A 154 0.88 5.86 -12.70
C ILE A 154 0.40 7.21 -13.21
N ALA A 155 -0.77 7.69 -12.78
CA ALA A 155 -1.27 9.01 -13.16
C ALA A 155 -0.33 10.15 -12.72
N VAL A 156 0.18 10.10 -11.48
CA VAL A 156 1.21 11.06 -11.00
C VAL A 156 2.45 11.01 -11.89
N LEU A 157 2.97 9.81 -12.16
CA LEU A 157 4.19 9.65 -12.95
C LEU A 157 3.99 10.17 -14.39
N GLN A 158 2.85 9.89 -15.02
CA GLN A 158 2.50 10.40 -16.36
C GLN A 158 2.36 11.92 -16.37
N ALA A 159 1.83 12.52 -15.30
CA ALA A 159 1.75 13.96 -15.17
C ALA A 159 3.15 14.59 -15.11
N LEU A 160 4.03 14.02 -14.29
CA LEU A 160 5.41 14.46 -14.10
C LEU A 160 6.33 14.19 -15.29
N GLU A 161 5.99 13.24 -16.15
CA GLU A 161 6.70 13.01 -17.42
C GLU A 161 6.58 14.20 -18.36
N ARG A 162 5.42 14.87 -18.38
CA ARG A 162 5.16 16.00 -19.28
C ARG A 162 5.89 17.25 -18.83
N ARG A 163 5.91 17.51 -17.51
CA ARG A 163 6.60 18.63 -16.89
C ARG A 163 6.70 18.45 -15.38
N PRO A 164 7.64 19.14 -14.73
CA PRO A 164 7.56 19.49 -13.31
C PRO A 164 6.18 19.95 -12.84
N LEU A 165 5.71 19.43 -11.72
CA LEU A 165 4.45 19.84 -11.07
C LEU A 165 4.63 19.91 -9.56
N THR A 166 3.89 20.83 -8.93
CA THR A 166 3.75 20.88 -7.47
C THR A 166 2.77 19.82 -6.97
N VAL A 167 2.74 19.57 -5.66
CA VAL A 167 1.74 18.67 -5.06
C VAL A 167 0.33 19.21 -5.27
N GLU A 168 0.16 20.54 -5.15
CA GLU A 168 -1.09 21.21 -5.45
C GLU A 168 -1.52 21.04 -6.92
N ASP A 169 -0.62 21.23 -7.89
CA ASP A 169 -0.96 20.99 -9.30
C ASP A 169 -1.43 19.55 -9.55
N LEU A 170 -0.82 18.59 -8.86
CA LEU A 170 -1.14 17.17 -8.97
C LEU A 170 -2.54 16.84 -8.44
N THR A 171 -3.11 17.61 -7.50
CA THR A 171 -4.50 17.41 -7.04
C THR A 171 -5.49 17.59 -8.18
N TYR A 172 -5.28 18.60 -9.02
CA TYR A 172 -6.12 18.87 -10.18
C TYR A 172 -5.94 17.82 -11.27
N VAL A 173 -4.72 17.33 -11.48
CA VAL A 173 -4.43 16.34 -12.52
C VAL A 173 -5.02 14.96 -12.17
N ILE A 174 -4.96 14.58 -10.89
CA ILE A 174 -5.38 13.25 -10.44
C ILE A 174 -6.86 13.25 -10.02
N GLY A 175 -7.44 14.43 -9.74
CA GLY A 175 -8.79 14.55 -9.22
C GLY A 175 -8.92 13.97 -7.81
N ALA A 176 -7.86 14.11 -6.99
CA ALA A 176 -7.77 13.56 -5.65
C ALA A 176 -7.49 14.66 -4.61
N PRO A 177 -7.94 14.50 -3.35
CA PRO A 177 -7.64 15.43 -2.27
C PRO A 177 -6.14 15.63 -2.05
N LEU A 178 -5.76 16.81 -1.53
CA LEU A 178 -4.36 17.21 -1.32
C LEU A 178 -3.60 16.19 -0.48
N GLU A 179 -4.22 15.69 0.58
CA GLU A 179 -3.61 14.72 1.49
C GLU A 179 -3.32 13.40 0.77
N GLN A 180 -4.26 12.96 -0.07
CA GLN A 180 -4.10 11.75 -0.87
C GLN A 180 -2.90 11.87 -1.81
N VAL A 181 -2.82 12.99 -2.52
CA VAL A 181 -1.73 13.27 -3.46
C VAL A 181 -0.40 13.38 -2.71
N GLN A 182 -0.35 14.08 -1.59
CA GLN A 182 0.84 14.19 -0.74
C GLN A 182 1.33 12.81 -0.29
N ALA A 183 0.44 11.92 0.14
CA ALA A 183 0.78 10.56 0.54
C ALA A 183 1.31 9.71 -0.64
N ILE A 184 0.78 9.91 -1.86
CA ILE A 184 1.27 9.24 -3.07
C ILE A 184 2.65 9.77 -3.47
N VAL A 185 2.82 11.09 -3.49
CA VAL A 185 4.09 11.75 -3.81
C VAL A 185 5.16 11.34 -2.80
N GLN A 186 4.87 11.32 -1.50
CA GLN A 186 5.78 10.82 -0.47
C GLN A 186 6.24 9.38 -0.75
N SER A 187 5.29 8.49 -1.08
CA SER A 187 5.60 7.10 -1.46
C SER A 187 6.52 7.02 -2.68
N LEU A 188 6.20 7.75 -3.75
CA LEU A 188 6.99 7.77 -4.99
C LEU A 188 8.38 8.37 -4.78
N TRP A 189 8.50 9.37 -3.91
CA TRP A 189 9.77 10.02 -3.58
C TRP A 189 10.67 9.10 -2.74
N GLN A 190 10.13 8.50 -1.68
CA GLN A 190 10.86 7.54 -0.84
C GLN A 190 11.34 6.31 -1.63
N THR A 191 10.58 5.91 -2.65
CA THR A 191 10.95 4.81 -3.55
C THR A 191 11.86 5.24 -4.71
N GLY A 192 12.11 6.55 -4.86
CA GLY A 192 13.03 7.13 -5.84
C GLY A 192 12.50 7.20 -7.28
N TYR A 193 11.19 7.09 -7.48
CA TYR A 193 10.57 7.27 -8.80
C TYR A 193 10.44 8.74 -9.20
N ILE A 194 10.39 9.64 -8.22
CA ILE A 194 10.37 11.09 -8.40
C ILE A 194 11.43 11.73 -7.51
N ASP A 195 11.82 12.97 -7.82
CA ASP A 195 12.74 13.75 -7.00
C ASP A 195 12.28 15.21 -6.90
N VAL A 196 12.74 15.92 -5.87
CA VAL A 196 12.42 17.34 -5.67
C VAL A 196 13.24 18.19 -6.62
N ILE A 197 12.62 19.21 -7.20
CA ILE A 197 13.33 20.21 -8.00
C ILE A 197 13.99 21.20 -7.05
N THR A 198 15.22 20.90 -6.65
CA THR A 198 16.07 21.89 -6.01
C THR A 198 16.74 22.72 -7.10
N SER A 199 16.83 24.03 -6.90
CA SER A 199 17.41 25.01 -7.83
C SER A 199 18.91 24.84 -8.10
N SER A 200 19.53 23.74 -7.67
CA SER A 200 20.96 23.50 -7.81
C SER A 200 21.23 22.35 -8.78
N LEU A 201 21.48 22.72 -10.05
CA LEU A 201 21.90 21.85 -11.16
C LEU A 201 23.04 20.89 -10.80
N LEU A 202 23.87 21.22 -9.80
CA LEU A 202 25.00 20.42 -9.34
C LEU A 202 24.60 19.07 -8.74
N HIS A 203 23.44 18.94 -8.11
CA HIS A 203 22.97 17.67 -7.54
C HIS A 203 22.48 16.67 -8.59
N ARG A 204 22.15 17.15 -9.79
CA ARG A 204 21.71 16.32 -10.93
C ARG A 204 22.89 15.60 -11.60
N ILE A 205 24.11 16.12 -11.45
CA ILE A 205 25.34 15.62 -12.09
C ILE A 205 26.16 14.77 -11.10
N LEU A 206 25.99 14.95 -9.78
CA LEU A 206 26.76 14.23 -8.74
C LEU A 206 25.83 13.52 -7.73
N PRO A 207 25.31 12.33 -8.04
CA PRO A 207 24.41 11.57 -7.15
C PRO A 207 25.06 11.08 -5.84
N ARG A 208 26.39 11.19 -5.70
CA ARG A 208 27.15 10.79 -4.49
C ARG A 208 27.14 11.82 -3.36
N LEU A 209 26.59 13.01 -3.59
CA LEU A 209 26.46 14.07 -2.57
C LEU A 209 25.01 14.22 -2.07
N LYS A 210 24.21 13.13 -2.10
CA LYS A 210 22.91 13.14 -1.42
C LYS A 210 23.15 13.37 0.08
N PRO A 211 22.61 14.44 0.69
CA PRO A 211 22.66 14.57 2.14
C PRO A 211 22.01 13.32 2.75
N PRO A 212 22.63 12.73 3.80
CA PRO A 212 22.01 11.63 4.50
C PRO A 212 20.74 12.17 5.15
N SER A 213 19.60 11.57 4.81
CA SER A 213 18.27 11.83 5.38
C SER A 213 17.33 12.79 4.62
N ALA A 214 17.16 12.59 3.30
CA ALA A 214 15.94 13.01 2.60
C ALA A 214 14.68 12.18 3.00
N LYS A 215 14.77 11.28 3.99
CA LYS A 215 13.70 10.34 4.35
C LYS A 215 12.63 10.92 5.28
N GLN A 216 12.82 12.12 5.82
CA GLN A 216 11.96 12.73 6.86
C GLN A 216 11.56 14.19 6.55
N GLN A 217 11.85 14.70 5.37
CA GLN A 217 11.43 16.06 5.02
C GLN A 217 9.93 16.08 4.75
N GLU A 218 9.24 17.01 5.41
CA GLU A 218 7.82 17.29 5.21
C GLU A 218 7.62 17.79 3.78
N ILE A 219 6.69 17.17 3.03
CA ILE A 219 6.33 17.62 1.70
C ILE A 219 5.31 18.73 1.85
N TYR A 220 5.65 19.94 1.41
CA TYR A 220 4.72 21.07 1.37
C TYR A 220 3.94 21.11 0.04
N PRO A 221 2.72 21.67 0.00
CA PRO A 221 1.89 21.74 -1.22
C PRO A 221 2.60 22.35 -2.44
N GLU A 222 3.44 23.36 -2.21
CA GLU A 222 4.22 24.09 -3.21
C GLU A 222 5.49 23.34 -3.68
N THR A 223 5.80 22.19 -3.08
CA THR A 223 7.01 21.42 -3.43
C THR A 223 6.88 20.87 -4.83
N ALA A 224 7.75 21.30 -5.74
CA ALA A 224 7.78 20.82 -7.12
C ALA A 224 8.59 19.53 -7.25
N PHE A 225 8.04 18.55 -7.95
CA PHE A 225 8.66 17.26 -8.23
C PHE A 225 8.94 17.08 -9.72
N THR A 226 9.93 16.24 -10.04
CA THR A 226 10.24 15.79 -11.40
C THR A 226 10.36 14.28 -11.43
N LEU A 227 10.10 13.69 -12.60
CA LEU A 227 10.30 12.26 -12.84
C LEU A 227 11.80 11.91 -12.83
N THR A 228 12.18 10.81 -12.17
CA THR A 228 13.55 10.26 -12.27
C THR A 228 13.65 9.27 -13.42
N MET A 229 14.87 8.85 -13.79
CA MET A 229 15.04 7.73 -14.74
C MET A 229 14.36 6.45 -14.26
N LYS A 230 14.38 6.17 -12.95
CA LYS A 230 13.68 5.01 -12.37
C LYS A 230 12.16 5.14 -12.55
N GLY A 231 11.61 6.35 -12.35
CA GLY A 231 10.21 6.68 -12.64
C GLY A 231 9.85 6.45 -14.10
N HIS A 232 10.68 6.95 -15.01
CA HIS A 232 10.51 6.79 -16.44
C HIS A 232 10.49 5.33 -16.88
N PHE A 233 11.42 4.49 -16.40
CA PHE A 233 11.40 3.04 -16.70
C PHE A 233 10.22 2.29 -16.10
N ARG A 234 9.60 2.82 -15.03
CA ARG A 234 8.37 2.25 -14.49
C ARG A 234 7.17 2.52 -15.41
N LEU A 235 7.10 3.70 -16.03
CA LEU A 235 6.07 4.01 -17.04
C LEU A 235 6.29 3.26 -18.35
N HIS A 236 7.56 3.11 -18.74
CA HIS A 236 7.98 2.48 -19.99
C HIS A 236 8.81 1.23 -19.70
N PRO A 237 8.18 0.13 -19.24
CA PRO A 237 8.90 -1.11 -19.03
C PRO A 237 9.48 -1.54 -20.38
N LEU A 238 10.80 -1.70 -20.43
CA LEU A 238 11.46 -2.23 -21.62
C LEU A 238 10.94 -3.65 -21.84
N VAL A 239 10.12 -3.84 -22.87
CA VAL A 239 9.75 -5.17 -23.35
C VAL A 239 11.03 -5.76 -23.95
N SER A 240 11.84 -6.44 -23.12
CA SER A 240 12.88 -7.34 -23.62
C SER A 240 12.17 -8.55 -24.23
N GLY A 241 11.77 -8.37 -25.48
CA GLY A 241 11.12 -9.39 -26.28
C GLY A 241 12.04 -10.57 -26.55
N ARG A 242 11.43 -11.75 -26.53
CA ARG A 242 11.81 -12.95 -27.27
C ARG A 242 12.68 -12.65 -28.51
N LEU A 243 13.98 -12.92 -28.46
CA LEU A 243 14.79 -13.34 -29.61
C LEU A 243 15.98 -14.18 -29.12
N ALA A 244 15.76 -15.50 -29.07
CA ALA A 244 16.81 -16.51 -29.26
C ALA A 244 16.12 -17.86 -29.58
N LYS A 245 15.33 -17.86 -30.67
CA LYS A 245 15.11 -19.05 -31.48
C LYS A 245 15.59 -18.69 -32.88
N GLY A 246 16.56 -19.43 -33.38
CA GLY A 246 16.92 -19.48 -34.80
C GLY A 246 17.98 -18.49 -35.26
N ALA A 247 19.25 -18.89 -35.13
CA ALA A 247 20.28 -18.57 -36.12
C ALA A 247 21.23 -19.78 -36.19
N THR A 248 21.05 -20.53 -37.29
CA THR A 248 21.92 -21.55 -37.90
C THR A 248 22.51 -22.65 -37.03
#